data_AF-A0A1R1XTH2-F1
#
_entry.id   AF-A0A1R1XTH2-F1
#
_cell.length_a   1.000
_cell.length_b   1.000
_cell.length_c   1.000
_cell.angle_alpha   90.00
_cell.angle_beta   90.00
_cell.angle_gamma   90.00
#
_symmetry.space_group_name_H-M   'P 1'
#
loop_
_entity.id
_entity.type
_entity.pdbx_description
1 polymer ?
#
loop_
_entity_poly.entity_id
_entity_poly.type
_entity_poly.pdbx_seq_one_letter_code
_entity_poly.pdbx_strand_id
1 'polypeptide(L)'
;MTVVYFPQLGYLVSFETDKANLNSEFILTLSDYKMIFGTEERSYYKNERMKELDDYLGDIHAHIVDREIEIVQQLKQEVRSYSDYILEINSLFSQLDCLLSLSRAARDNNWVKPQVDMSKKLIIEGGYHPLLGILVNNFIPNSTCLKLESKKNGKNSKDADQGANYAEFLSPEVNFDSNCMIITGSNYSGKSIYLKQVTIV
;
A
#
# COMPACT_ATOMS: atom_id res chain seq x y z
N MET A 1 -47.62 -4.15 25.93
CA MET A 1 -47.24 -5.58 25.73
C MET A 1 -46.81 -5.74 24.29
N THR A 2 -45.53 -6.01 24.04
CA THR A 2 -44.99 -6.24 22.70
C THR A 2 -44.22 -7.55 22.67
N VAL A 3 -44.23 -8.24 21.53
CA VAL A 3 -43.44 -9.46 21.32
C VAL A 3 -42.10 -9.06 20.74
N VAL A 4 -41.01 -9.54 21.34
CA VAL A 4 -39.63 -9.26 20.94
C VAL A 4 -38.88 -10.57 20.83
N TYR A 5 -38.03 -10.69 19.80
CA TYR A 5 -37.15 -11.83 19.63
C TYR A 5 -35.73 -11.46 20.03
N PHE A 6 -35.10 -12.33 20.84
CA PHE A 6 -33.69 -12.23 21.21
C PHE A 6 -32.95 -13.48 20.73
N PRO A 7 -31.83 -13.34 20.00
CA PRO A 7 -30.98 -14.48 19.66
C PRO A 7 -30.61 -15.28 20.92
N GLN A 8 -30.59 -16.61 20.85
CA GLN A 8 -30.34 -17.54 21.99
C GLN A 8 -31.41 -17.59 23.11
N LEU A 9 -32.22 -16.54 23.28
CA LEU A 9 -33.27 -16.47 24.32
C LEU A 9 -34.68 -16.76 23.77
N GLY A 10 -34.87 -16.58 22.46
CA GLY A 10 -36.10 -16.84 21.74
C GLY A 10 -37.08 -15.66 21.77
N TYR A 11 -38.36 -15.96 21.54
CA TYR A 11 -39.45 -14.99 21.60
C TYR A 11 -39.84 -14.71 23.05
N LEU A 12 -40.00 -13.44 23.37
CA LEU A 12 -40.34 -12.93 24.69
C LEU A 12 -41.46 -11.89 24.60
N VAL A 13 -42.25 -11.80 25.66
CA VAL A 13 -43.20 -10.71 25.85
C VAL A 13 -42.53 -9.63 26.69
N SER A 14 -42.49 -8.40 26.19
CA SER A 14 -42.05 -7.24 26.94
C SER A 14 -43.23 -6.42 27.48
N PHE A 15 -43.11 -6.03 28.75
CA PHE A 15 -43.99 -5.10 29.44
C PHE A 15 -43.20 -3.86 29.86
N GLU A 16 -43.85 -2.69 29.82
CA GLU A 16 -43.27 -1.47 30.35
C GLU A 16 -43.31 -1.51 31.88
N THR A 17 -42.18 -1.20 32.51
CA THR A 17 -42.03 -1.28 33.96
C THR A 17 -42.51 0.04 34.59
N ASP A 18 -43.82 0.20 34.74
CA ASP A 18 -44.35 1.30 35.58
C ASP A 18 -44.22 0.92 37.06
N LYS A 19 -43.21 1.49 37.72
CA LYS A 19 -42.89 1.29 39.15
C LYS A 19 -44.01 1.70 40.14
N ALA A 20 -45.18 2.12 39.67
CA ALA A 20 -46.25 2.66 40.50
C ALA A 20 -47.56 1.86 40.50
N ASN A 21 -47.80 0.92 39.58
CA ASN A 21 -49.08 0.17 39.52
C ASN A 21 -48.87 -1.29 39.06
N LEU A 22 -48.08 -2.05 39.80
CA LEU A 22 -48.25 -3.50 39.82
C LEU A 22 -49.51 -3.79 40.66
N ASN A 23 -50.69 -3.48 40.10
CA ASN A 23 -51.96 -3.87 40.69
C ASN A 23 -51.89 -5.39 40.91
N SER A 24 -52.22 -5.83 42.11
CA SER A 24 -52.25 -7.24 42.52
C SER A 24 -53.05 -8.14 41.56
N GLU A 25 -53.98 -7.58 40.79
CA GLU A 25 -54.68 -8.23 39.67
C GLU A 25 -53.78 -8.63 38.50
N PHE A 26 -52.80 -7.80 38.13
CA PHE A 26 -51.89 -8.09 37.02
C PHE A 26 -50.95 -9.25 37.35
N ILE A 27 -50.50 -9.33 38.61
CA ILE A 27 -49.67 -10.42 39.14
C ILE A 27 -50.44 -11.74 39.18
N LEU A 28 -51.73 -11.73 39.50
CA LEU A 28 -52.59 -12.93 39.47
C LEU A 28 -52.83 -13.45 38.05
N THR A 29 -52.86 -12.55 37.06
CA THR A 29 -53.02 -12.91 35.64
C THR A 29 -51.70 -13.42 35.01
N LEU A 30 -50.56 -13.17 35.67
CA LEU A 30 -49.22 -13.56 35.23
C LEU A 30 -48.76 -14.91 35.81
N SER A 31 -49.63 -15.72 36.42
CA SER A 31 -49.25 -17.04 36.97
C SER A 31 -48.54 -17.93 35.95
N ASP A 32 -48.89 -17.77 34.67
CA ASP A 32 -48.40 -18.59 33.56
C ASP A 32 -47.18 -17.96 32.84
N TYR A 33 -46.72 -16.80 33.32
CA TYR A 33 -45.62 -16.02 32.73
C TYR A 33 -44.36 -16.14 33.58
N LYS A 34 -43.34 -16.78 33.02
CA LYS A 34 -42.02 -16.89 33.66
C LYS A 34 -41.16 -15.69 33.28
N MET A 35 -40.77 -14.88 34.25
CA MET A 35 -39.81 -13.79 34.03
C MET A 35 -38.44 -14.36 33.63
N ILE A 36 -37.82 -13.80 32.58
CA ILE A 36 -36.48 -14.20 32.12
C ILE A 36 -35.44 -13.15 32.55
N PHE A 37 -35.66 -11.88 32.21
CA PHE A 37 -34.82 -10.77 32.65
C PHE A 37 -35.60 -9.45 32.60
N GLY A 38 -35.09 -8.41 33.26
CA GLY A 38 -35.66 -7.07 33.25
C GLY A 38 -34.58 -6.01 33.09
N THR A 39 -34.92 -4.93 32.42
CA THR A 39 -34.14 -3.69 32.33
C THR A 39 -34.83 -2.58 33.12
N GLU A 40 -34.21 -1.41 33.22
CA GLU A 40 -34.78 -0.27 33.96
C GLU A 40 -36.14 0.17 33.41
N GLU A 41 -36.37 -0.02 32.11
CA GLU A 41 -37.58 0.42 31.40
C GLU A 41 -38.57 -0.71 31.10
N ARG A 42 -38.09 -1.96 30.94
CA ARG A 42 -38.93 -3.08 30.45
C ARG A 42 -38.65 -4.39 31.15
N SER A 43 -39.70 -5.18 31.36
CA SER A 43 -39.61 -6.52 31.93
C SER A 43 -39.98 -7.58 30.88
N TYR A 44 -39.14 -8.61 30.74
CA TYR A 44 -39.28 -9.64 29.71
C TYR A 44 -39.70 -10.98 30.31
N TYR A 45 -40.78 -11.55 29.77
CA TYR A 45 -41.41 -12.77 30.24
C TYR A 45 -41.59 -13.78 29.12
N LYS A 46 -41.74 -15.03 29.50
CA LYS A 46 -41.98 -16.16 28.61
C LYS A 46 -43.24 -16.89 29.06
N ASN A 47 -44.21 -17.02 28.16
CA ASN A 47 -45.42 -17.81 28.34
C ASN A 47 -45.39 -19.06 27.46
N GLU A 48 -46.40 -19.92 27.56
CA GLU A 48 -46.50 -21.14 26.75
C GLU A 48 -46.52 -20.86 25.25
N ARG A 49 -47.24 -19.82 24.82
CA ARG A 49 -47.27 -19.36 23.41
C ARG A 49 -45.89 -18.99 22.87
N MET A 50 -45.03 -18.37 23.70
CA MET A 50 -43.65 -18.06 23.29
C MET A 50 -42.79 -19.30 23.15
N LYS A 51 -43.01 -20.33 23.98
CA LYS A 51 -42.33 -21.63 23.81
C LYS A 51 -42.78 -22.34 22.54
N GLU A 52 -44.09 -22.32 22.24
CA GLU A 52 -44.62 -22.84 20.98
C GLU A 52 -43.98 -22.14 19.76
N LEU A 53 -43.82 -20.81 19.84
CA LEU A 53 -43.15 -20.01 18.82
C LEU A 53 -41.66 -20.37 18.68
N ASP A 54 -40.96 -20.57 19.77
CA ASP A 54 -39.56 -21.02 19.75
C ASP A 54 -39.42 -22.42 19.14
N ASP A 55 -40.31 -23.35 19.50
CA ASP A 55 -40.28 -24.72 18.97
C ASP A 55 -40.64 -24.76 17.48
N TYR A 56 -41.57 -23.90 17.04
CA TYR A 56 -42.04 -23.85 15.65
C TYR A 56 -41.06 -23.11 14.72
N LEU A 57 -40.55 -21.94 15.15
CA LEU A 57 -39.71 -21.09 14.32
C LEU A 57 -38.21 -21.27 14.57
N GLY A 58 -37.82 -21.75 15.74
CA GLY A 58 -36.42 -21.92 16.13
C GLY A 58 -35.63 -20.61 16.22
N ASP A 59 -34.30 -20.73 16.17
CA ASP A 59 -33.39 -19.60 16.12
C ASP A 59 -33.20 -19.14 14.66
N ILE A 60 -34.15 -18.33 14.18
CA ILE A 60 -34.12 -17.79 12.81
C ILE A 60 -32.83 -16.98 12.58
N HIS A 61 -32.35 -16.25 13.59
CA HIS A 61 -31.15 -15.43 13.44
C HIS A 61 -29.91 -16.30 13.21
N ALA A 62 -29.75 -17.40 13.94
CA ALA A 62 -28.69 -18.37 13.69
C ALA A 62 -28.78 -18.93 12.27
N HIS A 63 -29.98 -19.30 11.79
CA HIS A 63 -30.18 -19.78 10.43
C HIS A 63 -29.82 -18.76 9.35
N ILE A 64 -30.15 -17.48 9.56
CA ILE A 64 -29.78 -16.40 8.65
C ILE A 64 -28.25 -16.27 8.58
N VAL A 65 -27.59 -16.22 9.73
CA VAL A 65 -26.13 -16.08 9.82
C VAL A 65 -25.44 -17.29 9.17
N ASP A 66 -25.93 -18.50 9.42
CA ASP A 66 -25.38 -19.72 8.82
C ASP A 66 -25.49 -19.68 7.29
N ARG A 67 -26.65 -19.25 6.77
CA ARG A 67 -26.86 -19.08 5.33
C ARG A 67 -25.98 -17.98 4.74
N GLU A 68 -25.80 -16.88 5.43
CA GLU A 68 -24.90 -15.81 5.00
C GLU A 68 -23.45 -16.31 4.91
N ILE A 69 -23.00 -17.05 5.93
CA ILE A 69 -21.66 -17.65 5.94
C ILE A 69 -21.50 -18.61 4.75
N GLU A 70 -22.50 -19.46 4.50
CA GLU A 70 -22.50 -20.40 3.37
C GLU A 70 -22.34 -19.66 2.03
N ILE A 71 -23.15 -18.62 1.79
CA ILE A 71 -23.10 -17.82 0.55
C ILE A 71 -21.74 -17.13 0.39
N VAL A 72 -21.23 -16.51 1.45
CA VAL A 72 -19.93 -15.83 1.43
C VAL A 72 -18.80 -16.82 1.18
N GLN A 73 -18.86 -18.03 1.75
CA GLN A 73 -17.87 -19.07 1.51
C GLN A 73 -17.90 -19.57 0.07
N GLN A 74 -19.09 -19.79 -0.50
CA GLN A 74 -19.26 -20.18 -1.91
C GLN A 74 -18.66 -19.10 -2.84
N LEU A 75 -19.00 -17.84 -2.61
CA LEU A 75 -18.44 -16.72 -3.38
C LEU A 75 -16.91 -16.66 -3.28
N LYS A 76 -16.35 -16.85 -2.08
CA LYS A 76 -14.90 -16.89 -1.89
C LYS A 76 -14.24 -18.02 -2.67
N GLN A 77 -14.86 -19.20 -2.74
CA GLN A 77 -14.34 -20.32 -3.51
C GLN A 77 -14.39 -20.03 -5.02
N GLU A 78 -15.48 -19.44 -5.51
CA GLU A 78 -15.60 -19.01 -6.90
C GLU A 78 -14.53 -17.97 -7.26
N VAL A 79 -14.38 -16.91 -6.46
CA VAL A 79 -13.36 -15.86 -6.69
C VAL A 79 -11.95 -16.45 -6.62
N ARG A 80 -11.70 -17.39 -5.70
CA ARG A 80 -10.41 -18.06 -5.58
C ARG A 80 -10.01 -18.82 -6.85
N SER A 81 -10.98 -19.37 -7.60
CA SER A 81 -10.69 -20.02 -8.89
C SER A 81 -10.07 -19.07 -9.92
N TYR A 82 -10.30 -17.75 -9.78
CA TYR A 82 -9.73 -16.71 -10.62
C TYR A 82 -8.51 -16.01 -10.01
N SER A 83 -8.01 -16.47 -8.86
CA SER A 83 -6.93 -15.82 -8.11
C SER A 83 -5.68 -15.62 -8.96
N ASP A 84 -5.30 -16.62 -9.76
CA ASP A 84 -4.08 -16.56 -10.58
C ASP A 84 -4.17 -15.45 -11.64
N TYR A 85 -5.32 -15.31 -12.31
CA TYR A 85 -5.56 -14.24 -13.28
C TYR A 85 -5.55 -12.86 -12.61
N ILE A 86 -6.14 -12.74 -11.42
CA ILE A 86 -6.15 -11.47 -10.67
C ILE A 86 -4.71 -11.06 -10.31
N LEU A 87 -3.87 -12.02 -9.89
CA LEU A 87 -2.46 -11.77 -9.57
C LEU A 87 -1.64 -11.39 -10.81
N GLU A 88 -1.87 -12.04 -11.94
CA GLU A 88 -1.21 -11.69 -13.21
C GLU A 88 -1.57 -10.26 -13.64
N ILE A 89 -2.85 -9.93 -13.61
CA ILE A 89 -3.36 -8.58 -13.92
C ILE A 89 -2.74 -7.56 -12.95
N ASN A 90 -2.71 -7.87 -11.65
CA ASN A 90 -2.11 -7.00 -10.64
C ASN A 90 -0.62 -6.73 -10.93
N SER A 91 0.14 -7.76 -11.30
CA SER A 91 1.54 -7.62 -11.70
C SER A 91 1.69 -6.66 -12.89
N LEU A 92 0.86 -6.82 -13.93
CA LEU A 92 0.88 -5.92 -15.09
C LEU A 92 0.54 -4.48 -14.72
N PHE A 93 -0.50 -4.26 -13.91
CA PHE A 93 -0.87 -2.92 -13.44
C PHE A 93 0.23 -2.30 -12.56
N SER A 94 0.88 -3.09 -11.71
CA SER A 94 1.98 -2.59 -10.86
C SER A 94 3.19 -2.14 -11.70
N GLN A 95 3.52 -2.87 -12.76
CA GLN A 95 4.58 -2.50 -13.69
C GLN A 95 4.22 -1.21 -14.44
N LEU A 96 2.97 -1.11 -14.91
CA LEU A 96 2.47 0.07 -15.58
C LEU A 96 2.49 1.30 -14.67
N ASP A 97 2.06 1.17 -13.41
CA ASP A 97 2.06 2.27 -12.44
C ASP A 97 3.48 2.73 -12.11
N CYS A 98 4.43 1.80 -11.97
CA CYS A 98 5.85 2.11 -11.79
C CYS A 98 6.42 2.88 -12.98
N LEU A 99 6.17 2.42 -14.21
CA LEU A 99 6.62 3.09 -15.43
C LEU A 99 6.00 4.47 -15.60
N LEU A 100 4.71 4.64 -15.29
CA LEU A 100 4.04 5.93 -15.32
C LEU A 100 4.63 6.88 -14.28
N SER A 101 4.86 6.40 -13.05
CA SER A 101 5.47 7.19 -11.98
C SER A 101 6.88 7.63 -12.36
N LEU A 102 7.69 6.75 -12.95
CA LEU A 102 9.03 7.07 -13.47
C LEU A 102 8.95 8.09 -14.62
N SER A 103 7.99 7.95 -15.54
CA SER A 103 7.84 8.88 -16.65
C SER A 103 7.43 10.29 -16.19
N ARG A 104 6.56 10.37 -15.19
CA ARG A 104 6.16 11.64 -14.55
C ARG A 104 7.35 12.27 -13.83
N ALA A 105 8.05 11.50 -13.00
CA ALA A 105 9.23 11.97 -12.30
C ALA A 105 10.32 12.46 -13.28
N ALA A 106 10.53 11.74 -14.39
CA ALA A 106 11.47 12.15 -15.42
C ALA A 106 11.04 13.44 -16.12
N ARG A 107 9.74 13.63 -16.39
CA ARG A 107 9.23 14.87 -16.99
C ARG A 107 9.35 16.05 -16.03
N ASP A 108 8.92 15.88 -14.78
CA ASP A 108 8.86 16.96 -13.80
C ASP A 108 10.27 17.42 -13.38
N ASN A 109 11.24 16.50 -13.36
CA ASN A 109 12.63 16.79 -12.99
C ASN A 109 13.57 16.85 -14.20
N ASN A 110 13.04 16.86 -15.44
CA ASN A 110 13.82 16.85 -16.69
C ASN A 110 14.92 15.77 -16.75
N TRP A 111 14.64 14.56 -16.24
CA TRP A 111 15.59 13.44 -16.33
C TRP A 111 15.66 12.90 -17.75
N VAL A 112 16.86 12.47 -18.12
CA VAL A 112 17.16 11.91 -19.44
C VAL A 112 17.36 10.41 -19.32
N LYS A 113 16.91 9.66 -20.34
CA LYS A 113 17.16 8.22 -20.42
C LYS A 113 18.67 7.97 -20.57
N PRO A 114 19.32 7.25 -19.64
CA PRO A 114 20.74 6.96 -19.74
C PRO A 114 21.04 6.00 -20.90
N GLN A 115 22.23 6.13 -21.48
CA GLN A 115 22.77 5.18 -22.44
C GLN A 115 23.60 4.14 -21.71
N VAL A 116 23.24 2.87 -21.85
CA VAL A 116 23.96 1.75 -21.22
C VAL A 116 24.74 1.01 -22.29
N ASP A 117 26.04 0.90 -22.09
CA ASP A 117 26.97 0.19 -22.97
C ASP A 117 27.83 -0.77 -22.13
N MET A 118 28.46 -1.75 -22.78
CA MET A 118 29.38 -2.72 -22.13
C MET A 118 30.76 -2.12 -21.83
N SER A 119 31.02 -0.87 -22.25
CA SER A 119 32.24 -0.17 -21.89
C SER A 119 32.27 0.18 -20.39
N LYS A 120 33.45 0.09 -19.80
CA LYS A 120 33.66 0.41 -18.37
C LYS A 120 33.89 1.92 -18.19
N LYS A 121 32.94 2.72 -18.67
CA LYS A 121 33.00 4.18 -18.62
C LYS A 121 31.72 4.70 -17.95
N LEU A 122 31.88 5.67 -17.06
CA LEU A 122 30.78 6.43 -16.47
C LEU A 122 30.94 7.88 -16.91
N ILE A 123 29.99 8.36 -17.69
CA ILE A 123 29.94 9.74 -18.17
C ILE A 123 28.61 10.32 -17.72
N ILE A 124 28.68 11.35 -16.89
CA ILE A 124 27.54 12.11 -16.39
C ILE A 124 27.75 13.54 -16.87
N GLU A 125 26.82 14.07 -17.65
CA GLU A 125 26.85 15.45 -18.12
C GLU A 125 25.82 16.26 -17.36
N GLY A 126 26.25 17.32 -16.68
CA GLY A 126 25.35 18.19 -15.93
C GLY A 126 24.52 17.45 -14.87
N GLY A 127 25.14 16.47 -14.19
CA GLY A 127 24.44 15.62 -13.22
C GLY A 127 23.87 16.41 -12.04
N TYR A 128 22.72 15.95 -11.56
CA TYR A 128 21.95 16.58 -10.49
C TYR A 128 21.68 15.58 -9.37
N HIS A 129 21.78 16.01 -8.10
CA HIS A 129 21.41 15.14 -6.98
C HIS A 129 19.87 15.09 -6.85
N PRO A 130 19.20 13.94 -7.09
CA PRO A 130 17.73 13.91 -7.25
C PRO A 130 16.94 14.49 -6.07
N LEU A 131 17.35 14.18 -4.83
CA LEU A 131 16.65 14.67 -3.63
C LEU A 131 16.97 16.12 -3.27
N LEU A 132 18.26 16.44 -3.10
CA LEU A 132 18.69 17.79 -2.70
C LEU A 132 18.26 18.83 -3.73
N GLY A 133 18.26 18.42 -4.98
CA GLY A 133 17.88 19.24 -6.08
C GLY A 133 16.42 19.68 -6.11
N ILE A 134 15.52 18.93 -5.48
CA ILE A 134 14.12 19.36 -5.31
C ILE A 134 14.01 20.38 -4.17
N LEU A 135 14.94 20.34 -3.21
CA LEU A 135 14.90 21.15 -1.98
C LEU A 135 15.60 22.51 -2.11
N VAL A 136 16.53 22.65 -3.06
CA VAL A 136 17.36 23.84 -3.20
C VAL A 136 17.00 24.59 -4.48
N ASN A 137 16.75 25.89 -4.36
CA ASN A 137 16.34 26.74 -5.50
C ASN A 137 17.39 26.81 -6.62
N ASN A 138 18.68 26.86 -6.27
CA ASN A 138 19.79 26.95 -7.20
C ASN A 138 20.84 25.88 -6.86
N PHE A 139 20.74 24.70 -7.50
CA PHE A 139 21.77 23.68 -7.42
C PHE A 139 22.62 23.70 -8.70
N ILE A 140 23.94 23.61 -8.53
CA ILE A 140 24.90 23.67 -9.63
C ILE A 140 25.14 22.23 -10.14
N PRO A 141 24.76 21.92 -11.40
CA PRO A 141 24.97 20.59 -11.95
C PRO A 141 26.46 20.29 -12.15
N ASN A 142 26.85 19.04 -11.87
CA ASN A 142 28.25 18.62 -11.94
C ASN A 142 28.42 17.49 -12.96
N SER A 143 29.37 17.65 -13.87
CA SER A 143 29.75 16.61 -14.82
C SER A 143 30.82 15.69 -14.24
N THR A 144 30.76 14.40 -14.57
CA THR A 144 31.67 13.35 -14.10
C THR A 144 32.11 12.50 -15.27
N CYS A 145 33.42 12.22 -15.35
CA CYS A 145 33.97 11.30 -16.35
C CYS A 145 34.91 10.32 -15.64
N LEU A 146 34.56 9.04 -15.65
CA LEU A 146 35.40 7.94 -15.14
C LEU A 146 35.55 6.91 -16.24
N LYS A 147 36.78 6.46 -16.49
CA LYS A 147 37.09 5.45 -17.53
C LYS A 147 37.98 4.39 -16.91
N LEU A 148 37.61 3.12 -17.08
CA LEU A 148 38.47 1.99 -16.72
C LEU A 148 39.25 1.52 -17.95
N GLU A 149 40.57 1.69 -17.94
CA GLU A 149 41.40 1.04 -18.94
C GLU A 149 41.56 -0.45 -18.63
N SER A 150 41.19 -1.31 -19.58
CA SER A 150 41.85 -2.60 -19.71
C SER A 150 43.16 -2.31 -20.44
N LYS A 151 44.32 -2.47 -19.79
CA LYS A 151 45.63 -2.46 -20.45
C LYS A 151 45.55 -3.30 -21.74
N LYS A 152 45.46 -2.65 -22.90
CA LYS A 152 45.61 -3.34 -24.18
C LYS A 152 47.11 -3.59 -24.34
N ASN A 153 47.52 -4.85 -24.20
CA ASN A 153 48.78 -5.30 -24.79
C ASN A 153 48.75 -4.90 -26.27
N GLY A 154 49.78 -4.17 -26.68
CA GLY A 154 49.80 -3.46 -27.96
C GLY A 154 49.40 -4.34 -29.14
N LYS A 155 48.44 -3.85 -29.91
CA LYS A 155 48.39 -4.01 -31.36
C LYS A 155 47.51 -2.91 -31.93
N ASN A 156 48.14 -2.14 -32.83
CA ASN A 156 47.52 -1.10 -33.62
C ASN A 156 46.33 -1.66 -34.40
N SER A 157 45.14 -1.10 -34.18
CA SER A 157 44.13 -1.01 -35.23
C SER A 157 43.57 0.41 -35.20
N LYS A 158 43.89 1.14 -36.28
CA LYS A 158 43.27 2.40 -36.64
C LYS A 158 41.87 2.08 -37.11
N ASP A 159 40.89 2.20 -36.24
CA ASP A 159 39.50 2.37 -36.66
C ASP A 159 39.03 3.67 -36.03
N ALA A 160 38.96 4.68 -36.90
CA ALA A 160 38.34 5.95 -36.63
C ALA A 160 36.85 5.68 -36.43
N ASP A 161 36.35 5.96 -35.23
CA ASP A 161 34.92 6.14 -35.04
C ASP A 161 34.67 7.53 -34.46
N GLN A 162 33.81 8.25 -35.17
CA GLN A 162 33.58 9.67 -35.04
C GLN A 162 32.77 9.94 -33.77
N GLY A 163 33.42 10.61 -32.82
CA GLY A 163 32.79 11.12 -31.59
C GLY A 163 33.48 12.38 -31.10
N ALA A 164 33.93 13.23 -32.03
CA ALA A 164 34.44 14.55 -31.73
C ALA A 164 33.26 15.49 -31.48
N ASN A 165 32.96 15.78 -30.20
CA ASN A 165 32.39 17.07 -29.74
C ASN A 165 32.19 17.23 -28.22
N TYR A 166 32.63 16.29 -27.37
CA TYR A 166 32.49 16.43 -25.91
C TYR A 166 33.77 16.90 -25.20
N ALA A 167 34.87 17.10 -25.94
CA ALA A 167 36.17 17.49 -25.38
C ALA A 167 36.37 19.01 -25.28
N GLU A 168 35.47 19.83 -25.83
CA GLU A 168 35.67 21.30 -25.91
C GLU A 168 35.19 22.08 -24.68
N PHE A 169 34.52 21.44 -23.71
CA PHE A 169 33.99 22.13 -22.52
C PHE A 169 34.79 21.92 -21.22
N LEU A 170 35.91 21.20 -21.27
CA LEU A 170 36.71 20.87 -20.09
C LEU A 170 38.16 21.28 -20.32
N SER A 171 38.70 22.06 -19.39
CA SER A 171 40.08 22.56 -19.40
C SER A 171 41.12 21.46 -19.67
N PRO A 172 42.22 21.72 -20.40
CA PRO A 172 43.09 20.69 -20.99
C PRO A 172 43.96 19.89 -20.01
N GLU A 173 43.82 20.09 -18.69
CA GLU A 173 44.81 19.65 -17.70
C GLU A 173 44.37 18.49 -16.79
N VAL A 174 43.18 17.93 -16.96
CA VAL A 174 42.74 16.78 -16.13
C VAL A 174 42.95 15.49 -16.91
N ASN A 175 44.07 14.82 -16.65
CA ASN A 175 44.36 13.51 -17.23
C ASN A 175 43.38 12.45 -16.66
N PHE A 176 42.31 12.17 -17.38
CA PHE A 176 41.26 11.21 -17.01
C PHE A 176 41.66 9.73 -17.25
N ASP A 177 42.91 9.36 -16.92
CA ASP A 177 43.45 8.00 -17.05
C ASP A 177 43.18 7.11 -15.83
N SER A 178 42.27 7.53 -14.93
CA SER A 178 42.28 7.02 -13.56
C SER A 178 40.98 6.35 -13.16
N ASN A 179 41.10 5.10 -12.68
CA ASN A 179 40.06 4.36 -11.94
C ASN A 179 39.73 4.99 -10.56
N CYS A 180 40.36 6.12 -10.23
CA CYS A 180 40.28 6.80 -8.95
C CYS A 180 40.21 8.31 -9.20
N MET A 181 39.21 8.97 -8.62
CA MET A 181 39.05 10.43 -8.66
C MET A 181 39.36 10.99 -7.28
N ILE A 182 40.37 11.85 -7.17
CA ILE A 182 40.72 12.55 -5.93
C ILE A 182 39.96 13.88 -5.91
N ILE A 183 39.15 14.10 -4.87
CA ILE A 183 38.32 15.30 -4.72
C ILE A 183 38.78 16.07 -3.50
N THR A 184 39.32 17.28 -3.70
CA THR A 184 39.76 18.18 -2.64
C THR A 184 38.94 19.48 -2.66
N GLY A 185 38.94 20.23 -1.56
CA GLY A 185 38.21 21.50 -1.45
C GLY A 185 37.91 21.88 0.00
N SER A 186 37.47 23.11 0.24
CA SER A 186 37.13 23.64 1.58
C SER A 186 35.93 22.95 2.22
N ASN A 187 35.78 23.07 3.55
CA ASN A 187 34.56 22.58 4.21
C ASN A 187 33.32 23.27 3.62
N TYR A 188 32.20 22.54 3.55
CA TYR A 188 30.93 22.98 2.93
C TYR A 188 30.93 23.17 1.41
N SER A 189 32.00 22.84 0.69
CA SER A 189 32.07 22.95 -0.77
C SER A 189 31.28 21.88 -1.55
N GLY A 190 30.45 21.07 -0.91
CA GLY A 190 29.59 20.08 -1.58
C GLY A 190 30.25 18.76 -2.00
N LYS A 191 31.51 18.47 -1.63
CA LYS A 191 32.23 17.23 -2.02
C LYS A 191 31.46 15.94 -1.71
N SER A 192 30.88 15.83 -0.51
CA SER A 192 30.10 14.65 -0.12
C SER A 192 28.78 14.54 -0.87
N ILE A 193 28.18 15.66 -1.27
CA ILE A 193 26.95 15.69 -2.07
C ILE A 193 27.25 15.22 -3.48
N TYR A 194 28.36 15.68 -4.08
CA TYR A 194 28.83 15.23 -5.38
C TYR A 194 29.07 13.71 -5.39
N LEU A 195 29.74 13.15 -4.37
CA LEU A 195 29.96 11.70 -4.30
C LEU A 195 28.64 10.91 -4.25
N LYS A 196 27.68 11.39 -3.44
CA LYS A 196 26.33 10.77 -3.35
C LYS A 196 25.58 10.87 -4.66
N GLN A 197 25.66 12.00 -5.35
CA GLN A 197 25.06 12.19 -6.66
C GLN A 197 25.57 11.13 -7.65
N VAL A 198 26.90 10.99 -7.79
CA VAL A 198 27.52 10.02 -8.70
C VAL A 198 27.15 8.57 -8.35
N THR A 199 26.75 8.29 -7.11
CA THR A 199 26.32 6.95 -6.68
C THR A 199 24.86 6.66 -6.97
N ILE A 200 24.00 7.69 -6.94
CA ILE A 200 22.54 7.55 -7.12
C ILE A 200 22.17 7.56 -8.60
N VAL A 201 22.91 8.32 -9.42
CA VAL A 201 22.76 8.41 -10.88
C VAL A 201 23.37 7.18 -11.55
#